data_AF-A0A2D6U5C5-F1
#
_entry.id   AF-A0A2D6U5C5-F1
#
_cell.length_a   1.000
_cell.length_b   1.000
_cell.length_c   1.000
_cell.angle_alpha   90.00
_cell.angle_beta   90.00
_cell.angle_gamma   90.00
#
_symmetry.space_group_name_H-M   'P 1'
#
loop_
_entity.id
_entity.type
_entity.pdbx_description
1 polymer ?
#
loop_
_entity_poly.entity_id
_entity_poly.type
_entity_poly.pdbx_seq_one_letter_code
_entity_poly.pdbx_strand_id
1 'polypeptide(L)'
;MSYVTVTGKIQMVDMECIHQALEKLGAANIRIASNNLTFTINNRHYKYSIARNGVLTIRTENQQRANTEINFMSKIEENYQQVLEEKHERIRQEKIRQEKIRREKQALEKKLAQQSANISKEQQAADAEMQNKLTKLNEDLDTTKQSIADAESFLARVEQSRQEFVTTTVDEIVTRGQNNGWTVTHNKKEANRAVTRLQLRKKQMN
;
A
#
# COMPACT_ATOMS: atom_id res chain seq x y z
N MET A 1 32.48 -13.54 -18.45
CA MET A 1 31.35 -12.80 -19.06
C MET A 1 30.94 -11.68 -18.11
N SER A 2 30.87 -10.43 -18.57
CA SER A 2 30.45 -9.27 -17.77
C SER A 2 28.93 -9.05 -17.90
N TYR A 3 28.29 -8.63 -16.81
CA TYR A 3 26.86 -8.32 -16.76
C TYR A 3 26.67 -6.89 -16.28
N VAL A 4 25.64 -6.22 -16.80
CA VAL A 4 25.15 -4.93 -16.31
C VAL A 4 23.86 -5.18 -15.55
N THR A 5 23.83 -4.75 -14.28
CA THR A 5 22.62 -4.72 -13.47
C THR A 5 22.05 -3.31 -13.50
N VAL A 6 20.80 -3.20 -13.93
CA VAL A 6 20.03 -1.97 -13.90
C VAL A 6 19.03 -2.06 -12.75
N THR A 7 18.93 -0.98 -11.98
CA THR A 7 18.01 -0.85 -10.84
C THR A 7 17.18 0.40 -10.96
N GLY A 8 15.92 0.33 -10.57
CA GLY A 8 15.06 1.48 -10.42
C GLY A 8 15.54 2.43 -9.32
N LYS A 9 15.00 3.65 -9.35
CA LYS A 9 15.26 4.72 -8.39
C LYS A 9 14.30 4.69 -7.22
N ILE A 10 13.07 4.20 -7.41
CA ILE A 10 12.03 4.23 -6.38
C ILE A 10 11.59 2.83 -5.96
N GLN A 11 11.04 2.73 -4.75
CA GLN A 11 10.49 1.49 -4.21
C GLN A 11 9.02 1.37 -4.60
N MET A 12 8.68 0.31 -5.32
CA MET A 12 7.31 0.00 -5.71
C MET A 12 6.79 -1.15 -4.86
N VAL A 13 6.12 -0.80 -3.76
CA VAL A 13 5.65 -1.77 -2.76
C VAL A 13 4.17 -2.09 -2.90
N ASP A 14 3.39 -1.18 -3.47
CA ASP A 14 1.95 -1.38 -3.70
C ASP A 14 1.73 -2.01 -5.09
N MET A 15 1.40 -3.31 -5.09
CA MET A 15 1.18 -4.08 -6.32
C MET A 15 -0.02 -3.59 -7.12
N GLU A 16 -1.04 -3.05 -6.47
CA GLU A 16 -2.21 -2.48 -7.15
C GLU A 16 -1.82 -1.18 -7.87
N CYS A 17 -1.00 -0.34 -7.24
CA CYS A 17 -0.46 0.86 -7.89
C CYS A 17 0.47 0.51 -9.05
N ILE A 18 1.29 -0.54 -8.93
CA ILE A 18 2.11 -1.04 -10.05
C ILE A 18 1.21 -1.50 -11.20
N HIS A 19 0.15 -2.25 -10.89
CA HIS A 19 -0.80 -2.72 -11.90
C HIS A 19 -1.44 -1.55 -12.66
N GLN A 20 -1.98 -0.57 -11.94
CA GLN A 20 -2.60 0.62 -12.55
C GLN A 20 -1.60 1.45 -13.35
N ALA A 21 -0.37 1.59 -12.87
CA ALA A 21 0.70 2.29 -13.59
C ALA A 21 1.04 1.61 -14.93
N LEU A 22 1.08 0.27 -14.94
CA LEU A 22 1.32 -0.52 -16.14
C LEU A 22 0.12 -0.50 -17.10
N GLU A 23 -1.11 -0.51 -16.59
CA GLU A 23 -2.32 -0.34 -17.40
C GLU A 23 -2.33 1.02 -18.10
N LYS A 24 -1.95 2.11 -17.41
CA LYS A 24 -1.77 3.45 -18.03
C LYS A 24 -0.74 3.46 -19.16
N LEU A 25 0.27 2.59 -19.09
CA LEU A 25 1.28 2.40 -20.12
C LEU A 25 0.83 1.48 -21.28
N GLY A 26 -0.41 0.97 -21.25
CA GLY A 26 -0.92 0.05 -22.27
C GLY A 26 -0.39 -1.37 -22.12
N ALA A 27 0.01 -1.78 -20.90
CA ALA A 27 0.47 -3.13 -20.64
C ALA A 27 -0.69 -4.14 -20.62
N ALA A 28 -0.45 -5.30 -21.23
CA ALA A 28 -1.33 -6.46 -21.21
C ALA A 28 -0.61 -7.67 -20.57
N ASN A 29 -1.37 -8.67 -20.15
CA ASN A 29 -0.86 -9.90 -19.52
C ASN A 29 0.05 -9.61 -18.32
N ILE A 30 -0.32 -8.62 -17.50
CA ILE A 30 0.43 -8.21 -16.32
C ILE A 30 0.37 -9.36 -15.30
N ARG A 31 1.54 -9.87 -14.91
CA ARG A 31 1.69 -10.83 -13.81
C ARG A 31 2.71 -10.28 -12.84
N ILE A 32 2.25 -10.06 -11.63
CA ILE A 32 3.06 -9.54 -10.54
C ILE A 32 3.19 -10.65 -9.51
N ALA A 33 4.41 -11.16 -9.35
CA ALA A 33 4.80 -12.09 -8.31
C ALA A 33 5.74 -11.38 -7.33
N SER A 34 5.96 -11.98 -6.15
CA SER A 34 6.77 -11.39 -5.08
C SER A 34 8.19 -10.98 -5.49
N ASN A 35 8.78 -11.66 -6.49
CA ASN A 35 10.14 -11.44 -6.95
C ASN A 35 10.25 -11.13 -8.44
N ASN A 36 9.13 -11.05 -9.16
CA ASN A 36 9.15 -10.97 -10.61
C ASN A 36 7.92 -10.21 -11.12
N LEU A 37 8.15 -9.30 -12.05
CA LEU A 37 7.15 -8.55 -12.76
C LEU A 37 7.28 -8.89 -14.24
N THR A 38 6.21 -9.43 -14.83
CA THR A 38 6.15 -9.69 -16.27
C THR A 38 4.92 -9.07 -16.87
N PHE A 39 5.06 -8.49 -18.06
CA PHE A 39 3.95 -7.91 -18.81
C PHE A 39 4.32 -7.80 -20.28
N THR A 40 3.37 -7.43 -21.12
CA THR A 40 3.55 -7.28 -22.56
C THR A 40 3.05 -5.91 -23.01
N ILE A 41 3.85 -5.18 -23.78
CA ILE A 41 3.45 -3.92 -24.42
C ILE A 41 3.84 -3.99 -25.89
N ASN A 42 2.92 -3.69 -26.81
CA ASN A 42 3.18 -3.71 -28.25
C ASN A 42 3.88 -4.99 -28.74
N ASN A 43 3.38 -6.16 -28.31
CA ASN A 43 3.95 -7.49 -28.56
C ASN A 43 5.38 -7.73 -28.05
N ARG A 44 5.95 -6.82 -27.25
CA ARG A 44 7.23 -7.03 -26.56
C ARG A 44 6.98 -7.49 -25.14
N HIS A 45 7.58 -8.61 -24.77
CA HIS A 45 7.56 -9.13 -23.42
C HIS A 45 8.63 -8.46 -22.55
N TYR A 46 8.21 -7.96 -21.40
CA TYR A 46 9.07 -7.36 -20.39
C TYR A 46 9.11 -8.26 -19.16
N LYS A 47 10.30 -8.42 -18.59
CA LYS A 47 10.52 -9.20 -17.38
C LYS A 47 11.53 -8.48 -16.48
N TYR A 48 11.06 -8.08 -15.31
CA TYR A 48 11.86 -7.44 -14.27
C TYR A 48 11.87 -8.31 -13.02
N SER A 49 13.02 -8.40 -12.37
CA SER A 49 13.10 -8.97 -11.02
C SER A 49 12.76 -7.88 -10.01
N ILE A 50 11.85 -8.16 -9.09
CA ILE A 50 11.54 -7.26 -7.99
C ILE A 50 12.50 -7.61 -6.86
N ALA A 51 13.39 -6.67 -6.52
CA ALA A 51 14.25 -6.82 -5.37
C ALA A 51 13.40 -6.81 -4.08
N ARG A 52 13.93 -7.35 -2.98
CA ARG A 52 13.19 -7.46 -1.70
C ARG A 52 12.68 -6.12 -1.16
N ASN A 53 13.31 -5.00 -1.55
CA ASN A 53 12.91 -3.64 -1.20
C ASN A 53 11.90 -3.03 -2.19
N GLY A 54 11.29 -3.82 -3.07
CA GLY A 54 10.33 -3.36 -4.07
C GLY A 54 10.94 -2.61 -5.25
N VAL A 55 12.28 -2.55 -5.36
CA VAL A 55 12.96 -1.90 -6.49
C VAL A 55 12.97 -2.85 -7.68
N LEU A 56 12.58 -2.37 -8.86
CA LEU A 56 12.69 -3.14 -10.09
C LEU A 56 14.16 -3.28 -10.49
N THR A 57 14.55 -4.48 -10.90
CA THR A 57 15.91 -4.81 -11.31
C THR A 57 15.91 -5.66 -12.57
N ILE A 58 16.91 -5.46 -13.42
CA ILE A 58 17.15 -6.32 -14.58
C ILE A 58 18.65 -6.53 -14.76
N ARG A 59 19.03 -7.75 -15.12
CA ARG A 59 20.40 -8.12 -15.43
C ARG A 59 20.51 -8.42 -16.92
N THR A 60 21.39 -7.71 -17.61
CA THR A 60 21.60 -7.85 -19.07
C THR A 60 23.10 -7.95 -19.38
N GLU A 61 23.44 -8.78 -20.36
CA GLU A 61 24.80 -8.90 -20.90
C GLU A 61 25.06 -7.83 -21.97
N ASN A 62 24.00 -7.20 -22.50
CA ASN A 62 24.10 -6.19 -23.56
C ASN A 62 23.87 -4.79 -22.99
N GLN A 63 24.87 -3.93 -23.12
CA GLN A 63 24.88 -2.57 -22.60
C GLN A 63 23.92 -1.61 -23.34
N GLN A 64 23.70 -1.79 -24.64
CA GLN A 64 22.69 -1.01 -25.37
C GLN A 64 21.28 -1.35 -24.90
N ARG A 65 21.00 -2.64 -24.63
CA ARG A 65 19.73 -3.05 -24.02
C ARG A 65 19.57 -2.45 -22.61
N ALA A 66 20.63 -2.36 -21.83
CA ALA A 66 20.58 -1.75 -20.49
C ALA A 66 20.03 -0.32 -20.54
N ASN A 67 20.46 0.51 -21.48
CA ASN A 67 19.98 1.90 -21.61
C ASN A 67 18.49 1.96 -21.99
N THR A 68 18.03 1.08 -22.89
CA THR A 68 16.60 1.01 -23.24
C THR A 68 15.76 0.61 -22.04
N GLU A 69 16.23 -0.36 -21.25
CA GLU A 69 15.54 -0.83 -20.05
C GLU A 69 15.54 0.21 -18.92
N ILE A 70 16.62 1.00 -18.75
CA ILE A 70 16.67 2.15 -17.84
C ILE A 70 15.56 3.15 -18.20
N ASN A 71 15.51 3.57 -19.46
CA ASN A 71 14.53 4.55 -19.91
C ASN A 71 13.09 4.05 -19.74
N PHE A 72 12.86 2.76 -20.00
CA PHE A 72 11.55 2.18 -19.83
C PHE A 72 11.16 2.06 -18.36
N MET A 73 12.10 1.63 -17.50
CA MET A 73 11.90 1.56 -16.06
C MET A 73 11.53 2.93 -15.49
N SER A 74 12.21 4.01 -15.90
CA SER A 74 11.84 5.37 -15.48
C SER A 74 10.41 5.76 -15.87
N LYS A 75 9.87 5.31 -17.01
CA LYS A 75 8.47 5.55 -17.38
C LYS A 75 7.49 4.83 -16.45
N ILE A 76 7.82 3.62 -16.01
CA ILE A 76 7.01 2.89 -15.02
C ILE A 76 7.03 3.66 -13.70
N GLU A 77 8.19 4.16 -13.28
CA GLU A 77 8.37 4.95 -12.06
C GLU A 77 7.55 6.24 -12.05
N GLU A 78 7.57 6.99 -13.16
CA GLU A 78 6.79 8.22 -13.32
C GLU A 78 5.28 7.94 -13.22
N ASN A 79 4.79 6.90 -13.90
CA ASN A 79 3.36 6.54 -13.85
C ASN A 79 2.94 6.03 -12.47
N TYR A 80 3.80 5.25 -11.82
CA TYR A 80 3.55 4.78 -10.46
C TYR A 80 3.45 5.94 -9.46
N GLN A 81 4.36 6.90 -9.56
CA GLN A 81 4.34 8.10 -8.73
C GLN A 81 3.05 8.91 -8.95
N GLN A 82 2.63 9.08 -10.20
CA GLN A 82 1.38 9.77 -10.52
C GLN A 82 0.15 9.04 -9.94
N VAL A 83 0.09 7.70 -10.04
CA VAL A 83 -1.00 6.90 -9.46
C VAL A 83 -1.05 7.05 -7.94
N LEU A 84 0.10 7.04 -7.27
CA LEU A 84 0.17 7.26 -5.82
C LEU A 84 -0.36 8.64 -5.44
N GLU A 85 0.05 9.69 -6.14
CA GLU A 85 -0.42 11.05 -5.90
C GLU A 85 -1.94 11.18 -6.10
N GLU A 86 -2.47 10.59 -7.17
CA GLU A 86 -3.92 10.53 -7.43
C GLU A 86 -4.69 9.77 -6.33
N LYS A 87 -4.13 8.67 -5.81
CA LYS A 87 -4.75 7.93 -4.68
C LYS A 87 -4.70 8.74 -3.39
N HIS A 88 -3.57 9.39 -3.08
CA HIS A 88 -3.45 10.24 -1.90
C HIS A 88 -4.42 11.41 -1.93
N GLU A 89 -4.59 12.06 -3.07
CA GLU A 89 -5.54 13.16 -3.21
C GLU A 89 -6.99 12.68 -3.07
N ARG A 90 -7.34 11.53 -3.65
CA ARG A 90 -8.66 10.90 -3.44
C ARG A 90 -8.94 10.63 -1.95
N ILE A 91 -7.98 10.08 -1.22
CA ILE A 91 -8.11 9.85 0.22
C ILE A 91 -8.29 11.18 0.97
N ARG A 92 -7.54 12.22 0.59
CA ARG A 92 -7.65 13.54 1.21
C ARG A 92 -9.04 14.14 1.02
N GLN A 93 -9.57 14.12 -0.20
CA GLN A 93 -10.91 14.62 -0.50
C GLN A 93 -11.99 13.83 0.26
N GLU A 94 -11.84 12.51 0.35
CA GLU A 94 -12.79 11.68 1.08
C GLU A 94 -12.81 11.98 2.59
N LYS A 95 -11.64 12.25 3.19
CA LYS A 95 -11.56 12.71 4.59
C LYS A 95 -12.26 14.06 4.81
N ILE A 96 -12.10 15.00 3.89
CA ILE A 96 -12.79 16.30 3.94
C ILE A 96 -14.31 16.10 3.85
N ARG A 97 -14.77 15.21 2.96
CA ARG A 97 -16.18 14.86 2.79
C ARG A 97 -16.78 14.28 4.08
N GLN A 98 -16.06 13.35 4.72
CA GLN A 98 -16.50 12.75 6.00
C GLN A 98 -16.66 13.81 7.10
N GLU A 99 -15.71 14.73 7.23
CA GLU A 99 -15.78 15.80 8.23
C GLU A 99 -16.98 16.74 7.98
N LYS A 100 -17.29 17.04 6.71
CA LYS A 100 -18.48 17.82 6.35
C LYS A 100 -19.77 17.12 6.77
N ILE A 101 -19.90 15.83 6.43
CA ILE A 101 -21.06 15.01 6.80
C ILE A 101 -21.20 14.95 8.33
N ARG A 102 -20.10 14.78 9.06
CA ARG A 102 -20.09 14.77 10.53
C ARG A 102 -20.64 16.06 11.13
N ARG A 103 -20.24 17.22 10.59
CA ARG A 103 -20.74 18.53 11.04
C ARG A 103 -22.22 18.73 10.72
N GLU A 104 -22.65 18.32 9.53
CA GLU A 104 -24.07 18.39 9.14
C GLU A 104 -24.94 17.50 10.04
N LYS A 105 -24.48 16.28 10.34
CA LYS A 105 -25.16 15.38 11.29
C LYS A 105 -25.31 16.04 12.67
N GLN A 106 -24.23 16.59 13.23
CA GLN A 106 -24.28 17.29 14.52
C GLN A 106 -25.22 18.51 14.50
N ALA A 107 -25.28 19.24 13.40
CA ALA A 107 -26.19 20.37 13.25
C ALA A 107 -27.66 19.92 13.19
N LEU A 108 -27.96 18.82 12.50
CA LEU A 108 -29.29 18.23 12.44
C LEU A 108 -29.73 17.67 13.80
N GLU A 109 -28.84 16.96 14.51
CA GLU A 109 -29.11 16.46 15.87
C GLU A 109 -29.47 17.61 16.83
N LYS A 110 -28.74 18.74 16.76
CA LYS A 110 -29.06 19.93 17.56
C LYS A 110 -30.42 20.54 17.19
N LYS A 111 -30.76 20.60 15.89
CA LYS A 111 -32.07 21.10 15.44
C LYS A 111 -33.21 20.21 15.90
N LEU A 112 -33.07 18.89 15.79
CA LEU A 112 -34.04 17.91 16.29
C LEU A 112 -34.21 18.03 17.82
N ALA A 113 -33.12 18.14 18.57
CA ALA A 113 -33.20 18.36 20.02
C ALA A 113 -33.93 19.67 20.37
N GLN A 114 -33.67 20.76 19.65
CA GLN A 114 -34.37 22.04 19.84
C GLN A 114 -35.86 21.98 19.43
N GLN A 115 -36.20 21.23 18.38
CA GLN A 115 -37.59 21.03 17.95
C GLN A 115 -38.35 20.13 18.92
N SER A 116 -37.70 19.11 19.50
CA SER A 116 -38.31 18.25 20.54
C SER A 116 -38.67 19.02 21.83
N ALA A 117 -38.11 20.21 22.02
CA ALA A 117 -38.45 21.12 23.13
C ALA A 117 -39.63 22.06 22.82
N ASN A 118 -40.07 22.18 21.56
CA ASN A 118 -41.15 23.08 21.12
C ASN A 118 -42.27 22.28 20.42
N ILE A 119 -43.37 22.06 21.14
CA ILE A 119 -44.51 21.13 20.90
C ILE A 119 -45.40 21.49 19.68
N SER A 120 -45.98 20.50 18.95
CA SER A 120 -47.37 20.46 18.38
C SER A 120 -47.55 19.49 17.17
N LYS A 121 -48.78 19.04 16.92
CA LYS A 121 -49.22 17.96 16.00
C LYS A 121 -48.88 18.14 14.51
N GLU A 122 -48.49 19.32 14.06
CA GLU A 122 -48.03 19.56 12.66
C GLU A 122 -46.63 18.98 12.40
N GLN A 123 -45.85 18.69 13.46
CA GLN A 123 -44.51 18.12 13.36
C GLN A 123 -44.48 16.65 12.91
N GLN A 124 -45.57 15.88 13.04
CA GLN A 124 -45.53 14.42 12.83
C GLN A 124 -45.13 14.00 11.41
N ALA A 125 -45.43 14.81 10.38
CA ALA A 125 -45.02 14.52 9.00
C ALA A 125 -43.57 14.95 8.73
N ALA A 126 -43.14 16.09 9.28
CA ALA A 126 -41.76 16.59 9.15
C ALA A 126 -40.77 15.76 9.99
N ASP A 127 -41.19 15.29 11.16
CA ASP A 127 -40.46 14.37 12.03
C ASP A 127 -40.34 12.99 11.38
N ALA A 128 -41.36 12.52 10.64
CA ALA A 128 -41.27 11.27 9.88
C ALA A 128 -40.27 11.37 8.73
N GLU A 129 -40.24 12.50 8.02
CA GLU A 129 -39.25 12.74 6.96
C GLU A 129 -37.83 12.89 7.54
N MET A 130 -37.68 13.61 8.66
CA MET A 130 -36.40 13.70 9.37
C MET A 130 -35.96 12.36 9.95
N GLN A 131 -36.87 11.55 10.51
CA GLN A 131 -36.58 10.20 11.01
C GLN A 131 -36.14 9.28 9.88
N ASN A 132 -36.80 9.31 8.72
CA ASN A 132 -36.36 8.57 7.53
C ASN A 132 -34.97 9.01 7.05
N LYS A 133 -34.68 10.31 7.14
CA LYS A 133 -33.35 10.83 6.81
C LYS A 133 -32.29 10.40 7.83
N LEU A 134 -32.69 10.27 9.09
CA LEU A 134 -31.83 9.86 10.19
C LEU A 134 -31.55 8.35 10.17
N THR A 135 -32.54 7.52 9.84
CA THR A 135 -32.35 6.08 9.59
C THR A 135 -31.42 5.87 8.41
N LYS A 136 -31.64 6.57 7.30
CA LYS A 136 -30.77 6.48 6.12
C LYS A 136 -29.33 6.92 6.43
N LEU A 137 -29.16 8.01 7.17
CA LEU A 137 -27.85 8.44 7.65
C LEU A 137 -27.20 7.44 8.61
N ASN A 138 -27.99 6.73 9.43
CA ASN A 138 -27.46 5.69 10.31
C ASN A 138 -27.07 4.44 9.53
N GLU A 139 -27.84 4.04 8.51
CA GLU A 139 -27.47 2.96 7.58
C GLU A 139 -26.16 3.29 6.85
N ASP A 140 -26.01 4.51 6.33
CA ASP A 140 -24.77 4.97 5.71
C ASP A 140 -23.60 5.00 6.71
N LEU A 141 -23.87 5.38 7.96
CA LEU A 141 -22.87 5.41 9.03
C LEU A 141 -22.43 4.00 9.43
N ASP A 142 -23.35 3.04 9.52
CA ASP A 142 -23.01 1.65 9.80
C ASP A 142 -22.29 1.00 8.62
N THR A 143 -22.67 1.33 7.38
CA THR A 143 -21.95 0.90 6.18
C THR A 143 -20.51 1.45 6.16
N THR A 144 -20.33 2.72 6.52
CA THR A 144 -18.99 3.34 6.60
C THR A 144 -18.17 2.82 7.78
N LYS A 145 -18.76 2.54 8.94
CA LYS A 145 -18.09 1.83 10.04
C LYS A 145 -17.63 0.45 9.61
N GLN A 146 -18.47 -0.30 8.89
CA GLN A 146 -18.11 -1.60 8.35
C GLN A 146 -16.91 -1.49 7.40
N SER A 147 -16.95 -0.50 6.49
CA SER A 147 -15.84 -0.24 5.58
C SER A 147 -14.54 0.13 6.30
N ILE A 148 -14.62 0.89 7.40
CA ILE A 148 -13.46 1.21 8.25
C ILE A 148 -12.96 -0.04 8.96
N ALA A 149 -13.84 -0.85 9.54
CA ALA A 149 -13.46 -2.10 10.19
C ALA A 149 -12.79 -3.06 9.18
N ASP A 150 -13.27 -3.11 7.94
CA ASP A 150 -12.65 -3.88 6.86
C ASP A 150 -11.26 -3.33 6.52
N ALA A 151 -11.09 -2.01 6.40
CA ALA A 151 -9.81 -1.36 6.16
C ALA A 151 -8.81 -1.56 7.32
N GLU A 152 -9.27 -1.50 8.57
CA GLU A 152 -8.47 -1.79 9.76
C GLU A 152 -8.05 -3.26 9.81
N SER A 153 -8.96 -4.19 9.49
CA SER A 153 -8.64 -5.62 9.37
C SER A 153 -7.61 -5.87 8.27
N PHE A 154 -7.66 -5.10 7.19
CA PHE A 154 -6.70 -5.17 6.10
C PHE A 154 -5.34 -4.64 6.55
N LEU A 155 -5.29 -3.48 7.23
CA LEU A 155 -4.06 -2.95 7.81
C LEU A 155 -3.43 -3.91 8.81
N ALA A 156 -4.23 -4.54 9.68
CA ALA A 156 -3.76 -5.55 10.61
C ALA A 156 -3.15 -6.77 9.89
N ARG A 157 -3.80 -7.25 8.81
CA ARG A 157 -3.24 -8.32 7.96
C ARG A 157 -1.93 -7.92 7.29
N VAL A 158 -1.83 -6.69 6.80
CA VAL A 158 -0.59 -6.15 6.22
C VAL A 158 0.52 -6.07 7.26
N GLU A 159 0.20 -5.64 8.48
CA GLU A 159 1.16 -5.55 9.58
C GLU A 159 1.62 -6.93 10.05
N GLN A 160 0.72 -7.91 10.13
CA GLN A 160 1.06 -9.30 10.41
C GLN A 160 1.97 -9.88 9.31
N SER A 161 1.60 -9.70 8.04
CA SER A 161 2.43 -10.15 6.92
C SER A 161 3.82 -9.51 6.94
N ARG A 162 3.90 -8.24 7.31
CA ARG A 162 5.16 -7.52 7.51
C ARG A 162 5.98 -8.11 8.66
N GLN A 163 5.37 -8.43 9.80
CA GLN A 163 6.05 -9.08 10.92
C GLN A 163 6.57 -10.46 10.54
N GLU A 164 5.74 -11.29 9.91
CA GLU A 164 6.14 -12.62 9.40
C GLU A 164 7.31 -12.50 8.42
N PHE A 165 7.28 -11.51 7.53
CA PHE A 165 8.37 -11.23 6.61
C PHE A 165 9.66 -10.84 7.33
N VAL A 166 9.60 -9.94 8.32
CA VAL A 166 10.77 -9.51 9.10
C VAL A 166 11.36 -10.72 9.83
N THR A 167 10.54 -11.51 10.52
CA THR A 167 10.99 -12.70 11.25
C THR A 167 11.64 -13.71 10.30
N THR A 168 10.96 -14.08 9.21
CA THR A 168 11.49 -15.04 8.22
C THR A 168 12.79 -14.56 7.59
N THR A 169 12.90 -13.27 7.29
CA THR A 169 14.10 -12.68 6.69
C THR A 169 15.26 -12.65 7.68
N VAL A 170 15.00 -12.30 8.94
CA VAL A 170 16.00 -12.34 10.01
C VAL A 170 16.51 -13.77 10.18
N ASP A 171 15.61 -14.75 10.25
CA ASP A 171 15.96 -16.16 10.39
C ASP A 171 16.82 -16.64 9.21
N GLU A 172 16.42 -16.33 7.97
CA GLU A 172 17.18 -16.70 6.78
C GLU A 172 18.60 -16.09 6.77
N ILE A 173 18.73 -14.81 7.17
CA ILE A 173 20.04 -14.14 7.26
C ILE A 173 20.90 -14.77 8.35
N VAL A 174 20.31 -15.08 9.51
CA VAL A 174 21.00 -15.75 10.61
C VAL A 174 21.49 -17.13 10.17
N THR A 175 20.63 -17.95 9.55
CA THR A 175 20.98 -19.29 9.08
C THR A 175 22.07 -19.25 8.01
N ARG A 176 21.94 -18.38 6.99
CA ARG A 176 22.99 -18.23 5.95
C ARG A 176 24.30 -17.72 6.53
N GLY A 177 24.24 -16.78 7.47
CA GLY A 177 25.42 -16.26 8.17
C GLY A 177 26.15 -17.36 8.94
N GLN A 178 25.42 -18.14 9.74
CA GLN A 178 25.98 -19.26 10.50
C GLN A 178 26.59 -20.33 9.59
N ASN A 179 25.90 -20.71 8.51
CA ASN A 179 26.40 -21.70 7.55
C ASN A 179 27.69 -21.25 6.84
N ASN A 180 27.88 -19.94 6.66
CA ASN A 180 29.07 -19.35 6.03
C ASN A 180 30.16 -18.92 7.03
N GLY A 181 30.09 -19.35 8.29
CA GLY A 181 31.11 -19.05 9.30
C GLY A 181 31.04 -17.60 9.83
N TRP A 182 29.86 -17.00 9.89
CA TRP A 182 29.62 -15.69 10.50
C TRP A 182 28.81 -15.83 11.79
N THR A 183 29.20 -15.06 12.80
CA THR A 183 28.45 -14.88 14.04
C THR A 183 27.51 -13.69 13.85
N VAL A 184 26.19 -13.94 13.94
CA VAL A 184 25.16 -12.92 13.79
C VAL A 184 24.60 -12.56 15.16
N THR A 185 24.68 -11.27 15.53
CA THR A 185 24.02 -10.75 16.73
C THR A 185 22.90 -9.81 16.31
N HIS A 186 21.68 -10.07 16.79
CA HIS A 186 20.52 -9.21 16.61
C HIS A 186 20.05 -8.64 17.94
N ASN A 187 19.60 -7.39 17.95
CA ASN A 187 19.03 -6.77 19.13
C ASN A 187 17.52 -7.06 19.17
N LYS A 188 17.09 -8.00 20.04
CA LYS A 188 15.68 -8.42 20.18
C LYS A 188 14.71 -7.27 20.46
N LYS A 189 15.19 -6.15 21.00
CA LYS A 189 14.38 -4.95 21.29
C LYS A 189 14.00 -4.14 20.04
N GLU A 190 14.54 -4.45 18.86
CA GLU A 190 14.26 -3.73 17.59
C GLU A 190 13.26 -4.46 16.67
N ALA A 191 12.69 -5.59 17.07
CA ALA A 191 11.78 -6.38 16.21
C ALA A 191 10.52 -5.60 15.76
N ASN A 192 10.09 -4.60 16.55
CA ASN A 192 8.92 -3.75 16.25
C ASN A 192 9.27 -2.44 15.51
N ARG A 193 10.55 -2.21 15.15
CA ARG A 193 10.96 -1.00 14.41
C ARG A 193 10.92 -1.23 12.91
N ALA A 194 10.75 -0.14 12.16
CA ALA A 194 10.79 -0.18 10.70
C ALA A 194 12.11 -0.64 10.10
N VAL A 195 13.17 -0.67 10.91
CA VAL A 195 14.51 -1.13 10.53
C VAL A 195 15.03 -2.02 11.64
N THR A 196 15.34 -3.28 11.30
CA THR A 196 16.03 -4.21 12.20
C THR A 196 17.52 -4.21 11.84
N ARG A 197 18.39 -3.82 12.77
CA ARG A 197 19.83 -3.79 12.52
C ARG A 197 20.45 -5.15 12.86
N LEU A 198 21.06 -5.79 11.87
CA LEU A 198 21.84 -7.02 12.04
C LEU A 198 23.33 -6.69 12.05
N GLN A 199 24.06 -7.21 13.04
CA GLN A 199 25.53 -7.13 13.07
C GLN A 199 26.13 -8.49 12.74
N LEU A 200 26.94 -8.53 11.69
CA LEU A 200 27.66 -9.71 11.22
C LEU A 200 29.13 -9.60 11.62
N ARG A 201 29.68 -10.63 12.28
CA ARG A 201 31.11 -10.74 12.59
C ARG A 201 31.66 -12.04 12.03
N LYS A 202 32.78 -11.98 11.31
CA LYS A 202 33.42 -13.17 10.74
C LYS A 202 34.02 -14.01 11.88
N LYS A 203 33.77 -15.31 11.93
CA LYS A 203 34.49 -16.19 12.87
C LYS A 203 35.97 -16.18 12.44
N GLN A 204 36.85 -15.76 13.33
CA GLN A 204 38.29 -15.96 13.12
C GLN A 204 38.56 -17.47 13.21
N MET A 205 39.15 -18.02 12.16
CA MET A 205 39.69 -19.38 12.19
C MET A 205 40.98 -19.32 13.03
N ASN A 206 40.98 -20.01 14.17
CA ASN A 206 42.20 -20.35 14.91
C ASN A 206 42.93 -21.49 14.19
#